data_AF-A0A378N348-F1
#
_entry.id   AF-A0A378N348-F1
#
_cell.length_a   1.000
_cell.length_b   1.000
_cell.length_c   1.000
_cell.angle_alpha   90.00
_cell.angle_beta   90.00
_cell.angle_gamma   90.00
#
_symmetry.space_group_name_H-M   'P 1'
#
loop_
_entity.id
_entity.type
_entity.pdbx_description
1 polymer ?
#
loop_
_entity_poly.entity_id
_entity_poly.type
_entity_poly.pdbx_seq_one_letter_code
_entity_poly.pdbx_strand_id
1 'polypeptide(L)'
;MIHTLLGEEKFQQGMQLYVARHDGSAATCEDFVKAMEDASGVNLEQFRRWYSQSGTPELTISDEYDETRKAYRLHISQMTPATHDQMDKLNLHIPLKVALYGEQDGKRIPLQYELLTVSDVLDVTAEHQTFEFHNVTQRPVPALLCDFSAPVRLDYNYTTEQLLTLLKHAENDFVRWDAAQMLYTNELRENLSRYQQHQPLSFSEGLVNALTFVLDNSASLPELTALTLTLPKETEFAESFKTIDPQGIAVVREFMQHSIAHALQDKLLAVYHQNQCGNIKSWLKILLNEPCVMLA
;
A
#
# COMPACT_ATOMS: atom_id res chain seq x y z
N MET A 1 12.71 1.65 -5.56
CA MET A 1 12.88 0.96 -6.85
C MET A 1 14.31 0.50 -7.12
N ILE A 2 15.29 1.33 -7.55
CA ILE A 2 16.68 0.82 -7.79
C ILE A 2 17.24 0.15 -6.53
N HIS A 3 17.15 0.83 -5.39
CA HIS A 3 17.54 0.25 -4.09
C HIS A 3 16.82 -1.07 -3.79
N THR A 4 15.51 -1.16 -4.10
CA THR A 4 14.70 -2.37 -3.94
C THR A 4 15.20 -3.53 -4.80
N LEU A 5 15.59 -3.27 -6.06
CA LEU A 5 16.11 -4.26 -7.00
C LEU A 5 17.52 -4.73 -6.63
N LEU A 6 18.36 -3.82 -6.14
CA LEU A 6 19.77 -4.09 -5.87
C LEU A 6 20.01 -4.61 -4.45
N GLY A 7 19.16 -4.21 -3.51
CA GLY A 7 19.46 -4.29 -2.07
C GLY A 7 20.49 -3.25 -1.63
N GLU A 8 20.59 -3.04 -0.32
CA GLU A 8 21.45 -2.02 0.29
C GLU A 8 22.92 -2.15 -0.15
N GLU A 9 23.48 -3.36 -0.08
CA GLU A 9 24.91 -3.57 -0.35
C GLU A 9 25.30 -3.17 -1.78
N LYS A 10 24.57 -3.67 -2.79
CA LYS A 10 24.85 -3.36 -4.19
C LYS A 10 24.49 -1.92 -4.54
N PHE A 11 23.47 -1.35 -3.91
CA PHE A 11 23.15 0.07 -4.07
C PHE A 11 24.31 0.95 -3.59
N GLN A 12 24.91 0.66 -2.43
CA GLN A 12 26.08 1.38 -1.94
C GLN A 12 27.30 1.22 -2.85
N GLN A 13 27.53 0.03 -3.40
CA GLN A 13 28.58 -0.19 -4.40
C GLN A 13 28.34 0.68 -5.66
N GLY A 14 27.09 0.77 -6.12
CA GLY A 14 26.70 1.66 -7.21
C GLY A 14 26.91 3.14 -6.90
N MET A 15 26.58 3.58 -5.68
CA MET A 15 26.85 4.95 -5.22
C MET A 15 28.36 5.26 -5.22
N GLN A 16 29.19 4.34 -4.72
CA GLN A 16 30.64 4.50 -4.70
C GLN A 16 31.20 4.62 -6.12
N LEU A 17 30.72 3.77 -7.04
CA LEU A 17 31.14 3.82 -8.44
C LEU A 17 30.69 5.11 -9.14
N TYR A 18 29.47 5.57 -8.87
CA TYR A 18 28.95 6.83 -9.42
C TYR A 18 29.81 8.02 -9.00
N VAL A 19 30.10 8.15 -7.70
CA VAL A 19 30.97 9.22 -7.18
C VAL A 19 32.37 9.10 -7.79
N ALA A 20 32.96 7.91 -7.81
CA ALA A 20 34.31 7.71 -8.37
C ALA A 20 34.43 8.11 -9.85
N ARG A 21 33.34 7.99 -10.63
CA ARG A 21 33.32 8.36 -12.06
C ARG A 21 32.99 9.81 -12.32
N HIS A 22 32.17 10.43 -11.48
CA HIS A 22 31.51 11.70 -11.79
C HIS A 22 31.77 12.82 -10.79
N ASP A 23 32.61 12.60 -9.76
CA ASP A 23 32.99 13.66 -8.82
C ASP A 23 33.64 14.85 -9.55
N GLY A 24 33.19 16.06 -9.20
CA GLY A 24 33.60 17.31 -9.87
C GLY A 24 33.06 17.52 -11.29
N SER A 25 32.12 16.69 -11.78
CA SER A 25 31.55 16.80 -13.13
C SER A 25 30.04 17.13 -13.11
N ALA A 26 29.51 17.54 -14.26
CA ALA A 26 28.06 17.55 -14.50
C ALA A 26 27.65 16.21 -15.11
N ALA A 27 26.89 15.40 -14.37
CA ALA A 27 26.42 14.08 -14.79
C ALA A 27 24.95 14.09 -15.21
N THR A 28 24.50 12.99 -15.82
CA THR A 28 23.13 12.75 -16.27
C THR A 28 22.43 11.67 -15.45
N CYS A 29 21.10 11.54 -15.58
CA CYS A 29 20.36 10.41 -14.99
C CYS A 29 20.86 9.06 -15.52
N GLU A 30 21.23 9.01 -16.79
CA GLU A 30 21.78 7.81 -17.44
C GLU A 30 23.09 7.37 -16.77
N ASP A 31 23.98 8.32 -16.44
CA ASP A 31 25.24 8.04 -15.74
C ASP A 31 25.02 7.40 -14.36
N PHE A 32 24.01 7.89 -13.62
CA PHE A 32 23.64 7.31 -12.33
C PHE A 32 23.15 5.87 -12.45
N VAL A 33 22.23 5.60 -13.38
CA VAL A 33 21.71 4.24 -13.60
C VAL A 33 22.83 3.31 -14.12
N LYS A 34 23.71 3.82 -14.98
CA LYS A 34 24.85 3.07 -15.51
C LYS A 34 25.82 2.66 -14.40
N ALA A 35 26.12 3.55 -13.46
CA ALA A 35 26.95 3.21 -12.31
C ALA A 35 26.30 2.14 -11.40
N MET A 36 24.98 2.22 -11.20
CA MET A 36 24.23 1.20 -10.46
C MET A 36 24.25 -0.17 -11.15
N GLU A 37 24.01 -0.20 -12.46
CA GLU A 37 24.07 -1.40 -13.31
C GLU A 37 25.47 -2.03 -13.29
N ASP A 38 26.51 -1.23 -13.56
CA ASP A 38 27.89 -1.72 -13.68
C ASP A 38 28.43 -2.26 -12.35
N ALA A 39 28.09 -1.64 -11.21
CA ALA A 39 28.55 -2.09 -9.89
C ALA A 39 27.81 -3.34 -9.39
N SER A 40 26.51 -3.44 -9.68
CA SER A 40 25.65 -4.49 -9.13
C SER A 40 25.58 -5.75 -10.00
N GLY A 41 25.90 -5.62 -11.29
CA GLY A 41 25.69 -6.64 -12.33
C GLY A 41 24.21 -6.88 -12.68
N VAL A 42 23.29 -6.10 -12.13
CA VAL A 42 21.84 -6.18 -12.43
C VAL A 42 21.56 -5.38 -13.69
N ASN A 43 20.92 -5.99 -14.69
CA ASN A 43 20.51 -5.29 -15.91
C ASN A 43 19.40 -4.28 -15.59
N LEU A 44 19.67 -2.99 -15.80
CA LEU A 44 18.72 -1.89 -15.59
C LEU A 44 18.31 -1.22 -16.91
N GLU A 45 18.55 -1.85 -18.06
CA GLU A 45 18.23 -1.29 -19.39
C GLU A 45 16.75 -0.97 -19.51
N GLN A 46 15.88 -1.93 -19.18
CA GLN A 46 14.44 -1.69 -19.16
C GLN A 46 14.02 -0.69 -18.07
N PHE A 47 14.71 -0.69 -16.92
CA PHE A 47 14.41 0.21 -15.82
C PHE A 47 14.55 1.70 -16.22
N ARG A 48 15.45 2.03 -17.15
CA ARG A 48 15.64 3.40 -17.65
C ARG A 48 14.38 4.02 -18.24
N ARG A 49 13.40 3.22 -18.68
CA ARG A 49 12.10 3.71 -19.16
C ARG A 49 11.36 4.56 -18.11
N TRP A 50 11.61 4.35 -16.82
CA TRP A 50 11.07 5.19 -15.73
C TRP A 50 11.50 6.66 -15.83
N TYR A 51 12.61 6.97 -16.50
CA TYR A 51 13.08 8.35 -16.68
C TYR A 51 12.52 9.02 -17.93
N SER A 52 11.95 8.25 -18.87
CA SER A 52 11.52 8.76 -20.18
C SER A 52 10.03 8.57 -20.47
N GLN A 53 9.31 7.79 -19.65
CA GLN A 53 7.89 7.53 -19.82
C GLN A 53 7.08 8.22 -18.72
N SER A 54 6.16 9.10 -19.12
CA SER A 54 5.23 9.78 -18.22
C SER A 54 3.99 8.93 -17.91
N GLY A 55 3.20 9.38 -16.93
CA GLY A 55 1.97 8.69 -16.51
C GLY A 55 2.22 7.68 -15.40
N THR A 56 1.14 7.31 -14.71
CA THR A 56 1.16 6.33 -13.62
C THR A 56 0.79 4.95 -14.19
N PRO A 57 1.67 3.94 -14.11
CA PRO A 57 1.32 2.59 -14.54
C PRO A 57 0.25 2.00 -13.64
N GLU A 58 -0.56 1.11 -14.20
CA GLU A 58 -1.59 0.34 -13.53
C GLU A 58 -1.18 -1.15 -13.57
N LEU A 59 -1.20 -1.81 -12.41
CA LEU A 59 -1.05 -3.25 -12.27
C LEU A 59 -2.40 -3.88 -11.97
N THR A 60 -2.94 -4.68 -12.89
CA THR A 60 -4.10 -5.54 -12.62
C THR A 60 -3.60 -6.91 -12.19
N ILE A 61 -3.99 -7.33 -10.99
CA ILE A 61 -3.56 -8.59 -10.39
C ILE A 61 -4.77 -9.46 -10.08
N SER A 62 -4.69 -10.72 -10.49
CA SER A 62 -5.58 -11.78 -10.04
C SER A 62 -4.78 -12.97 -9.54
N ASP A 63 -5.42 -13.87 -8.83
CA ASP A 63 -4.75 -15.02 -8.26
C ASP A 63 -5.55 -16.33 -8.39
N GLU A 64 -4.84 -17.43 -8.23
CA GLU A 64 -5.45 -18.74 -8.08
C GLU A 64 -4.65 -19.61 -7.11
N TYR A 65 -5.37 -20.44 -6.36
CA TYR A 65 -4.80 -21.38 -5.41
C TYR A 65 -5.22 -22.80 -5.77
N ASP A 66 -4.22 -23.65 -6.02
CA ASP A 66 -4.39 -25.09 -6.25
C ASP A 66 -4.05 -25.84 -4.96
N GLU A 67 -5.09 -26.26 -4.23
CA GLU A 67 -4.95 -27.01 -2.97
C GLU A 67 -4.30 -28.38 -3.17
N THR A 68 -4.55 -29.04 -4.31
CA THR A 68 -4.01 -30.37 -4.59
C THR A 68 -2.51 -30.31 -4.82
N ARG A 69 -2.06 -29.31 -5.58
CA ARG A 69 -0.63 -29.07 -5.86
C ARG A 69 0.06 -28.24 -4.78
N LYS A 70 -0.68 -27.63 -3.86
CA LYS A 70 -0.18 -26.67 -2.87
C LYS A 70 0.58 -25.53 -3.56
N ALA A 71 -0.01 -25.02 -4.63
CA ALA A 71 0.59 -24.00 -5.48
C ALA A 71 -0.31 -22.77 -5.54
N TYR A 72 0.29 -21.59 -5.44
CA TYR A 72 -0.39 -20.31 -5.55
C TYR A 72 0.20 -19.53 -6.71
N ARG A 73 -0.65 -18.97 -7.56
CA ARG A 73 -0.22 -18.20 -8.74
C ARG A 73 -0.78 -16.78 -8.67
N LEU A 74 0.09 -15.81 -8.88
CA LEU A 74 -0.25 -14.42 -9.14
C LEU A 74 -0.17 -14.16 -10.64
N HIS A 75 -1.28 -13.79 -11.24
CA HIS A 75 -1.35 -13.32 -12.62
C HIS A 75 -1.33 -11.80 -12.62
N ILE A 76 -0.33 -11.22 -13.27
CA ILE A 76 -0.07 -9.79 -13.23
C ILE A 76 -0.10 -9.27 -14.65
N SER A 77 -0.84 -8.18 -14.87
CA SER A 77 -0.76 -7.38 -16.07
C SER A 77 -0.34 -5.96 -15.75
N GLN A 78 0.52 -5.38 -16.59
CA GLN A 78 0.89 -3.97 -16.50
C GLN A 78 0.44 -3.20 -17.73
N MET A 79 0.00 -1.96 -17.52
CA MET A 79 -0.32 -1.01 -18.58
C MET A 79 -0.02 0.41 -18.08
N THR A 80 0.41 1.31 -18.95
CA THR A 80 0.39 2.75 -18.64
C THR A 80 -0.61 3.42 -19.59
N PRO A 81 -1.64 4.13 -19.09
CA PRO A 81 -2.53 4.89 -19.95
C PRO A 81 -1.77 5.97 -20.75
N ALA A 82 -2.22 6.23 -21.98
CA ALA A 82 -1.67 7.33 -22.78
C ALA A 82 -1.83 8.67 -22.05
N THR A 83 -0.81 9.52 -22.15
CA THR A 83 -0.82 10.87 -21.59
C THR A 83 -0.82 11.90 -22.73
N HIS A 84 -1.16 13.15 -22.43
CA HIS A 84 -1.23 14.20 -23.46
C HIS A 84 0.11 14.41 -24.19
N ASP A 85 1.22 14.26 -23.47
CA ASP A 85 2.58 14.42 -23.95
C ASP A 85 3.17 13.16 -24.60
N GLN A 86 2.57 11.99 -24.38
CA GLN A 86 3.11 10.72 -24.85
C GLN A 86 2.01 9.67 -25.05
N MET A 87 1.77 9.33 -26.32
CA MET A 87 0.75 8.35 -26.71
C MET A 87 1.27 6.90 -26.62
N ASP A 88 2.50 6.66 -27.07
CA ASP A 88 3.10 5.33 -27.06
C ASP A 88 3.71 5.04 -25.69
N LYS A 89 3.27 3.94 -25.07
CA LYS A 89 3.74 3.47 -23.77
C LYS A 89 4.34 2.09 -23.90
N LEU A 90 5.46 1.87 -23.23
CA LEU A 90 6.19 0.61 -23.17
C LEU A 90 6.05 -0.01 -21.77
N ASN A 91 6.22 -1.34 -21.69
CA ASN A 91 6.28 -2.04 -20.41
C ASN A 91 7.48 -1.56 -19.60
N LEU A 92 7.27 -1.30 -18.32
CA LEU A 92 8.32 -0.90 -17.39
C LEU A 92 8.90 -2.15 -16.70
N HIS A 93 10.04 -1.96 -16.04
CA HIS A 93 10.55 -2.92 -15.06
C HIS A 93 10.04 -2.47 -13.70
N ILE A 94 8.98 -3.11 -13.23
CA ILE A 94 8.26 -2.77 -12.00
C ILE A 94 8.68 -3.78 -10.91
N PRO A 95 9.47 -3.37 -9.89
CA PRO A 95 9.75 -4.23 -8.75
C PRO A 95 8.50 -4.33 -7.87
N LEU A 96 7.77 -5.44 -7.96
CA LEU A 96 6.61 -5.70 -7.12
C LEU A 96 7.01 -6.51 -5.90
N LYS A 97 7.15 -5.86 -4.75
CA LYS A 97 7.42 -6.54 -3.48
C LYS A 97 6.14 -7.17 -2.93
N VAL A 98 6.19 -8.46 -2.57
CA VAL A 98 5.04 -9.25 -2.14
C VAL A 98 5.30 -10.02 -0.84
N ALA A 99 4.25 -10.30 -0.11
CA ALA A 99 4.23 -11.28 0.96
C ALA A 99 2.94 -12.10 0.90
N LEU A 100 2.97 -13.33 1.41
CA LEU A 100 1.83 -14.23 1.57
C LEU A 100 1.62 -14.52 3.05
N TYR A 101 0.37 -14.46 3.48
CA TYR A 101 -0.09 -14.79 4.83
C TYR A 101 -1.18 -15.85 4.75
N GLY A 102 -1.26 -16.75 5.72
CA GLY A 102 -2.37 -17.70 5.81
C GLY A 102 -3.69 -17.01 6.04
N GLU A 103 -4.72 -17.34 5.25
CA GLU A 103 -6.04 -16.73 5.39
C GLU A 103 -6.69 -16.98 6.77
N GLN A 104 -6.42 -18.14 7.37
CA GLN A 104 -7.02 -18.52 8.66
C GLN A 104 -6.18 -18.14 9.88
N ASP A 105 -4.86 -18.31 9.80
CA ASP A 105 -3.96 -18.14 10.96
C ASP A 105 -3.09 -16.89 10.89
N GLY A 106 -3.13 -16.15 9.77
CA GLY A 106 -2.34 -14.96 9.54
C GLY A 106 -0.84 -15.20 9.49
N LYS A 107 -0.37 -16.46 9.46
CA LYS A 107 1.07 -16.75 9.52
C LYS A 107 1.74 -16.47 8.18
N ARG A 108 2.96 -15.94 8.23
CA ARG A 108 3.78 -15.73 7.04
C ARG A 108 4.03 -17.06 6.34
N ILE A 109 3.72 -17.12 5.04
CA ILE A 109 4.01 -18.26 4.17
C ILE A 109 5.31 -17.95 3.41
N PRO A 110 6.36 -18.79 3.53
CA PRO A 110 7.60 -18.62 2.78
C PRO A 110 7.35 -18.64 1.27
N LEU A 111 8.03 -17.75 0.54
CA LEU A 111 7.97 -17.73 -0.92
C LEU A 111 8.97 -18.76 -1.46
N GLN A 112 8.46 -19.78 -2.15
CA GLN A 112 9.28 -20.86 -2.69
C GLN A 112 8.86 -21.18 -4.12
N TYR A 113 9.82 -21.57 -4.95
CA TYR A 113 9.57 -22.26 -6.22
C TYR A 113 10.30 -23.60 -6.16
N GLU A 114 9.55 -24.68 -6.29
CA GLU A 114 9.96 -26.06 -5.98
C GLU A 114 10.44 -26.18 -4.53
N LEU A 115 11.75 -26.25 -4.32
CA LEU A 115 12.39 -26.37 -3.01
C LEU A 115 13.29 -25.18 -2.67
N LEU A 116 13.33 -24.16 -3.54
CA LEU A 116 14.19 -22.99 -3.40
C LEU A 116 13.39 -21.81 -2.89
N THR A 117 13.94 -21.12 -1.88
CA THR A 117 13.45 -19.81 -1.48
C THR A 117 13.64 -18.83 -2.63
N VAL A 118 12.59 -18.09 -2.98
CA VAL A 118 12.63 -17.05 -4.01
C VAL A 118 12.55 -15.66 -3.37
N SER A 119 12.99 -14.64 -4.12
CA SER A 119 12.88 -13.25 -3.68
C SER A 119 11.43 -12.86 -3.43
N ASP A 120 11.23 -11.95 -2.49
CA ASP A 120 9.97 -11.25 -2.27
C ASP A 120 9.75 -10.08 -3.22
N VAL A 121 10.73 -9.74 -4.06
CA VAL A 121 10.61 -8.72 -5.11
C VAL A 121 10.44 -9.42 -6.46
N LEU A 122 9.27 -9.29 -7.06
CA LEU A 122 8.94 -9.84 -8.37
C LEU A 122 9.28 -8.85 -9.48
N ASP A 123 10.06 -9.29 -10.47
CA ASP A 123 10.45 -8.48 -11.62
C ASP A 123 9.34 -8.46 -12.70
N VAL A 124 8.36 -7.58 -12.54
CA VAL A 124 7.27 -7.42 -13.52
C VAL A 124 7.79 -6.58 -14.69
N THR A 125 8.14 -7.25 -15.78
CA THR A 125 8.85 -6.72 -16.96
C THR A 125 8.07 -6.91 -18.27
N ALA A 126 7.16 -7.87 -18.33
CA ALA A 126 6.28 -8.08 -19.47
C ALA A 126 4.85 -7.58 -19.20
N GLU A 127 4.08 -7.40 -20.26
CA GLU A 127 2.67 -6.94 -20.21
C GLU A 127 1.79 -7.90 -19.41
N HIS A 128 2.05 -9.20 -19.53
CA HIS A 128 1.41 -10.28 -18.79
C HIS A 128 2.46 -11.25 -18.26
N GLN A 129 2.46 -11.50 -16.95
CA GLN A 129 3.33 -12.48 -16.31
C GLN A 129 2.59 -13.25 -15.23
N THR A 130 3.05 -14.47 -14.96
CA THR A 130 2.56 -15.29 -13.86
C THR A 130 3.72 -15.68 -12.98
N PHE A 131 3.57 -15.47 -11.67
CA PHE A 131 4.52 -15.89 -10.65
C PHE A 131 3.87 -17.00 -9.83
N GLU A 132 4.52 -18.16 -9.77
CA GLU A 132 4.03 -19.33 -9.03
C GLU A 132 4.86 -19.54 -7.77
N PHE A 133 4.17 -19.87 -6.67
CA PHE A 133 4.77 -20.23 -5.39
C PHE A 133 4.31 -21.62 -4.99
N HIS A 134 5.25 -22.49 -4.60
CA HIS A 134 5.02 -23.87 -4.17
C HIS A 134 5.02 -24.00 -2.65
N ASN A 135 4.61 -25.17 -2.16
CA ASN A 135 4.50 -25.50 -0.74
C ASN A 135 3.55 -24.57 0.05
N VAL A 136 2.57 -23.98 -0.65
CA VAL A 136 1.53 -23.14 -0.06
C VAL A 136 0.42 -24.07 0.45
N THR A 137 0.47 -24.43 1.74
CA THR A 137 -0.37 -25.50 2.33
C THR A 137 -1.81 -25.08 2.66
N GLN A 138 -2.13 -23.80 2.53
CA GLN A 138 -3.46 -23.23 2.74
C GLN A 138 -3.65 -22.02 1.80
N ARG A 139 -4.89 -21.64 1.52
CA ARG A 139 -5.19 -20.45 0.71
C ARG A 139 -4.52 -19.21 1.34
N PRO A 140 -3.66 -18.47 0.60
CA PRO A 140 -2.99 -17.31 1.14
C PRO A 140 -3.80 -16.03 0.92
N VAL A 141 -3.49 -15.01 1.71
CA VAL A 141 -3.81 -13.61 1.47
C VAL A 141 -2.52 -12.92 1.02
N PRO A 142 -2.47 -12.38 -0.21
CA PRO A 142 -1.28 -11.68 -0.68
C PRO A 142 -1.23 -10.26 -0.12
N ALA A 143 -0.14 -9.87 0.51
CA ALA A 143 0.26 -8.47 0.64
C ALA A 143 1.00 -8.08 -0.64
N LEU A 144 0.40 -7.19 -1.43
CA LEU A 144 0.93 -6.74 -2.71
C LEU A 144 1.50 -5.33 -2.54
N LEU A 145 2.49 -4.99 -3.39
CA LEU A 145 3.11 -3.66 -3.41
C LEU A 145 3.65 -3.21 -2.05
N CYS A 146 4.21 -4.15 -1.26
CA CYS A 146 4.79 -3.87 0.05
C CYS A 146 5.78 -2.70 -0.01
N ASP A 147 5.79 -1.85 1.02
CA ASP A 147 6.60 -0.62 1.11
C ASP A 147 6.41 0.36 -0.07
N PHE A 148 5.26 0.30 -0.74
CA PHE A 148 5.00 1.01 -1.99
C PHE A 148 6.16 0.80 -2.99
N SER A 149 6.55 -0.46 -3.17
CA SER A 149 7.77 -0.88 -3.88
C SER A 149 7.94 -0.28 -5.28
N ALA A 150 6.85 0.08 -5.95
CA ALA A 150 6.84 0.89 -7.16
C ALA A 150 5.68 1.91 -7.17
N PRO A 151 5.82 3.07 -7.85
CA PRO A 151 4.80 4.11 -7.93
C PRO A 151 3.74 3.79 -8.99
N VAL A 152 2.91 2.79 -8.69
CA VAL A 152 1.87 2.27 -9.59
C VAL A 152 0.50 2.30 -8.92
N ARG A 153 -0.56 2.30 -9.72
CA ARG A 153 -1.92 1.99 -9.25
C ARG A 153 -2.07 0.48 -9.21
N LEU A 154 -2.48 -0.03 -8.06
CA LEU A 154 -2.75 -1.46 -7.89
C LEU A 154 -4.26 -1.71 -8.03
N ASP A 155 -4.62 -2.64 -8.91
CA ASP A 155 -5.98 -3.16 -9.06
C ASP A 155 -5.97 -4.65 -8.69
N TYR A 156 -6.34 -4.93 -7.45
CA TYR A 156 -6.59 -6.28 -6.92
C TYR A 156 -7.86 -6.25 -6.09
N ASN A 157 -8.75 -7.22 -6.33
CA ASN A 157 -10.06 -7.26 -5.70
C ASN A 157 -10.01 -7.90 -4.31
N TYR A 158 -9.38 -7.21 -3.36
CA TYR A 158 -9.34 -7.66 -1.97
C TYR A 158 -10.73 -7.75 -1.36
N THR A 159 -11.00 -8.82 -0.61
CA THR A 159 -12.15 -8.86 0.29
C THR A 159 -11.86 -8.13 1.61
N THR A 160 -12.92 -7.74 2.32
CA THR A 160 -12.80 -7.13 3.65
C THR A 160 -12.05 -8.05 4.62
N GLU A 161 -12.29 -9.35 4.57
CA GLU A 161 -11.62 -10.35 5.40
C GLU A 161 -10.12 -10.41 5.11
N GLN A 162 -9.73 -10.36 3.84
CA GLN A 162 -8.32 -10.31 3.45
C GLN A 162 -7.63 -9.05 3.98
N LEU A 163 -8.25 -7.88 3.83
CA LEU A 163 -7.71 -6.62 4.37
C LEU A 163 -7.59 -6.66 5.90
N LEU A 164 -8.58 -7.25 6.59
CA LEU A 164 -8.51 -7.46 8.04
C LEU A 164 -7.36 -8.40 8.43
N THR A 165 -7.11 -9.46 7.67
CA THR A 165 -5.97 -10.36 7.89
C THR A 165 -4.65 -9.61 7.73
N LEU A 166 -4.49 -8.80 6.69
CA LEU A 166 -3.29 -7.98 6.47
C LEU A 166 -3.10 -6.95 7.59
N LEU A 167 -4.15 -6.21 7.96
CA LEU A 167 -4.12 -5.24 9.05
C LEU A 167 -3.70 -5.87 10.39
N LYS A 168 -4.17 -7.08 10.67
CA LYS A 168 -3.87 -7.78 11.94
C LYS A 168 -2.49 -8.43 11.96
N HIS A 169 -2.08 -9.02 10.83
CA HIS A 169 -0.99 -10.01 10.83
C HIS A 169 0.19 -9.67 9.92
N ALA A 170 0.10 -8.67 9.05
CA ALA A 170 1.24 -8.30 8.23
C ALA A 170 2.41 -7.86 9.12
N GLU A 171 3.61 -8.37 8.79
CA GLU A 171 4.86 -8.03 9.50
C GLU A 171 5.33 -6.62 9.14
N ASN A 172 4.85 -6.10 8.00
CA ASN A 172 5.22 -4.80 7.47
C ASN A 172 4.18 -3.75 7.89
N ASP A 173 4.61 -2.73 8.64
CA ASP A 173 3.72 -1.68 9.14
C ASP A 173 3.05 -0.87 8.03
N PHE A 174 3.74 -0.63 6.91
CA PHE A 174 3.14 0.03 5.74
C PHE A 174 1.97 -0.80 5.19
N VAL A 175 2.10 -2.12 5.07
CA VAL A 175 1.01 -3.00 4.60
C VAL A 175 -0.18 -2.95 5.55
N ARG A 176 0.05 -2.90 6.87
CA ARG A 176 -1.04 -2.79 7.86
C ARG A 176 -1.79 -1.47 7.72
N TRP A 177 -1.04 -0.38 7.56
CA TRP A 177 -1.59 0.95 7.31
C TRP A 177 -2.35 1.01 5.97
N ASP A 178 -1.76 0.51 4.89
CA ASP A 178 -2.34 0.54 3.55
C ASP A 178 -3.65 -0.27 3.48
N ALA A 179 -3.69 -1.45 4.16
CA ALA A 179 -4.92 -2.22 4.31
C ALA A 179 -6.04 -1.41 4.98
N ALA A 180 -5.72 -0.57 5.97
CA ALA A 180 -6.71 0.33 6.57
C ALA A 180 -7.19 1.41 5.58
N GLN A 181 -6.29 1.95 4.76
CA GLN A 181 -6.65 2.93 3.73
C GLN A 181 -7.57 2.34 2.66
N MET A 182 -7.33 1.09 2.27
CA MET A 182 -8.22 0.36 1.38
C MET A 182 -9.60 0.13 2.02
N LEU A 183 -9.66 -0.21 3.31
CA LEU A 183 -10.93 -0.33 4.04
C LEU A 183 -11.70 1.00 4.07
N TYR A 184 -11.03 2.12 4.36
CA TYR A 184 -11.67 3.45 4.32
C TYR A 184 -12.15 3.81 2.91
N THR A 185 -11.36 3.51 1.88
CA THR A 185 -11.70 3.81 0.49
C THR A 185 -12.90 3.00 0.02
N ASN A 186 -12.99 1.72 0.41
CA ASN A 186 -14.13 0.86 0.13
C ASN A 186 -15.40 1.39 0.82
N GLU A 187 -15.30 1.74 2.11
CA GLU A 187 -16.40 2.32 2.88
C GLU A 187 -16.92 3.63 2.26
N LEU A 188 -16.00 4.50 1.84
CA LEU A 188 -16.35 5.75 1.16
C LEU A 188 -17.02 5.48 -0.19
N ARG A 189 -16.48 4.57 -1.00
CA ARG A 189 -17.02 4.27 -2.34
C ARG A 189 -18.43 3.70 -2.27
N GLU A 190 -18.71 2.83 -1.30
CA GLU A 190 -20.05 2.30 -1.04
C GLU A 190 -21.02 3.40 -0.60
N ASN A 191 -20.63 4.23 0.36
CA ASN A 191 -21.49 5.30 0.87
C ASN A 191 -21.68 6.44 -0.12
N LEU A 192 -20.69 6.73 -0.97
CA LEU A 192 -20.84 7.70 -2.06
C LEU A 192 -21.86 7.22 -3.09
N SER A 193 -21.85 5.93 -3.43
CA SER A 193 -22.88 5.33 -4.29
C SER A 193 -24.28 5.45 -3.68
N ARG A 194 -24.42 5.20 -2.37
CA ARG A 194 -25.69 5.39 -1.64
C ARG A 194 -26.15 6.84 -1.65
N TYR A 195 -25.24 7.77 -1.36
CA TYR A 195 -25.51 9.21 -1.36
C TYR A 195 -26.05 9.69 -2.71
N GLN A 196 -25.38 9.29 -3.81
CA GLN A 196 -25.78 9.64 -5.18
C GLN A 196 -27.14 9.04 -5.58
N GLN A 197 -27.53 7.92 -4.97
CA GLN A 197 -28.83 7.27 -5.17
C GLN A 197 -29.90 7.73 -4.16
N HIS A 198 -29.60 8.74 -3.33
CA HIS A 198 -30.47 9.21 -2.25
C HIS A 198 -30.91 8.12 -1.27
N GLN A 199 -30.03 7.14 -1.04
CA GLN A 199 -30.22 6.08 -0.05
C GLN A 199 -29.58 6.49 1.29
N PRO A 200 -30.07 5.94 2.42
CA PRO A 200 -29.42 6.17 3.70
C PRO A 200 -27.99 5.63 3.69
N LEU A 201 -27.08 6.41 4.28
CA LEU A 201 -25.71 5.98 4.53
C LEU A 201 -25.68 4.88 5.60
N SER A 202 -24.68 4.02 5.53
CA SER A 202 -24.50 2.88 6.43
C SER A 202 -23.04 2.69 6.74
N PHE A 203 -22.70 2.31 7.97
CA PHE A 203 -21.31 2.13 8.38
C PHE A 203 -20.96 0.66 8.61
N SER A 204 -19.87 0.16 8.03
CA SER A 204 -19.47 -1.25 8.12
C SER A 204 -18.99 -1.67 9.51
N GLU A 205 -19.54 -2.78 10.03
CA GLU A 205 -19.01 -3.45 11.23
C GLU A 205 -17.57 -3.95 11.03
N GLY A 206 -17.20 -4.32 9.80
CA GLY A 206 -15.84 -4.75 9.46
C GLY A 206 -14.81 -3.65 9.73
N LEU A 207 -15.12 -2.40 9.36
CA LEU A 207 -14.26 -1.25 9.63
C LEU A 207 -14.21 -0.92 11.13
N VAL A 208 -15.34 -0.98 11.85
CA VAL A 208 -15.37 -0.83 13.32
C VAL A 208 -14.46 -1.86 14.00
N ASN A 209 -14.52 -3.12 13.57
CA ASN A 209 -13.69 -4.19 14.09
C ASN A 209 -12.19 -3.99 13.77
N ALA A 210 -11.87 -3.49 12.58
CA ALA A 210 -10.50 -3.15 12.19
C ALA A 210 -9.91 -2.08 13.13
N LEU A 211 -10.63 -0.97 13.30
CA LEU A 211 -10.19 0.16 14.12
C LEU A 211 -10.19 -0.17 15.61
N THR A 212 -11.11 -1.02 16.07
CA THR A 212 -11.08 -1.57 17.43
C THR A 212 -9.79 -2.35 17.67
N PHE A 213 -9.39 -3.22 16.74
CA PHE A 213 -8.14 -3.96 16.85
C PHE A 213 -6.92 -3.01 16.89
N VAL A 214 -6.90 -1.96 16.07
CA VAL A 214 -5.83 -0.94 16.10
C VAL A 214 -5.77 -0.24 17.46
N LEU A 215 -6.91 0.19 18.01
CA LEU A 215 -6.98 0.85 19.32
C LEU A 215 -6.56 -0.08 20.47
N ASP A 216 -6.96 -1.35 20.43
CA ASP A 216 -6.61 -2.34 21.45
C ASP A 216 -5.10 -2.68 21.46
N ASN A 217 -4.41 -2.42 20.34
CA ASN A 217 -2.96 -2.60 20.22
C ASN A 217 -2.20 -1.25 20.19
N SER A 218 -2.85 -0.14 20.54
CA SER A 218 -2.27 1.20 20.40
C SER A 218 -0.99 1.42 21.21
N ALA A 219 -0.87 0.77 22.36
CA ALA A 219 0.29 0.92 23.24
C ALA A 219 1.59 0.32 22.67
N SER A 220 1.51 -0.70 21.82
CA SER A 220 2.69 -1.34 21.23
C SER A 220 3.16 -0.63 19.96
N LEU A 221 2.28 0.12 19.28
CA LEU A 221 2.54 0.75 17.99
C LEU A 221 1.90 2.14 17.91
N PRO A 222 2.32 3.11 18.74
CA PRO A 222 1.64 4.40 18.84
C PRO A 222 1.68 5.21 17.54
N GLU A 223 2.81 5.20 16.81
CA GLU A 223 2.95 5.93 15.55
C GLU A 223 2.06 5.35 14.45
N LEU A 224 2.09 4.02 14.27
CA LEU A 224 1.24 3.33 13.30
C LEU A 224 -0.25 3.50 13.64
N THR A 225 -0.59 3.44 14.93
CA THR A 225 -1.97 3.63 15.39
C THR A 225 -2.46 5.04 15.07
N ALA A 226 -1.67 6.08 15.39
CA ALA A 226 -2.02 7.45 15.08
C ALA A 226 -2.22 7.66 13.56
N LEU A 227 -1.33 7.10 12.74
CA LEU A 227 -1.40 7.20 11.30
C LEU A 227 -2.63 6.44 10.73
N THR A 228 -2.93 5.25 11.25
CA THR A 228 -4.06 4.41 10.83
C THR A 228 -5.42 5.01 11.24
N LEU A 229 -5.49 5.68 12.39
CA LEU A 229 -6.70 6.37 12.85
C LEU A 229 -6.92 7.72 12.15
N THR A 230 -5.94 8.20 11.37
CA THR A 230 -6.09 9.43 10.58
C THR A 230 -6.90 9.10 9.33
N LEU A 231 -8.19 9.47 9.34
CA LEU A 231 -9.06 9.31 8.18
C LEU A 231 -8.51 10.09 6.97
N PRO A 232 -8.46 9.48 5.77
CA PRO A 232 -7.96 10.15 4.57
C PRO A 232 -8.63 11.48 4.29
N LYS A 233 -7.88 12.38 3.65
CA LYS A 233 -8.40 13.69 3.22
C LYS A 233 -9.30 13.53 2.00
N GLU A 234 -10.16 14.51 1.76
CA GLU A 234 -11.04 14.53 0.58
C GLU A 234 -10.24 14.44 -0.73
N THR A 235 -9.07 15.08 -0.80
CA THR A 235 -8.17 15.01 -1.96
C THR A 235 -7.62 13.62 -2.20
N GLU A 236 -7.27 12.89 -1.14
CA GLU A 236 -6.75 11.52 -1.23
C GLU A 236 -7.86 10.56 -1.68
N PHE A 237 -9.08 10.72 -1.15
CA PHE A 237 -10.23 9.96 -1.63
C PHE A 237 -10.54 10.27 -3.10
N ALA A 238 -10.48 11.53 -3.51
CA ALA A 238 -10.77 11.94 -4.88
C ALA A 238 -9.87 11.25 -5.92
N GLU A 239 -8.61 10.94 -5.60
CA GLU A 239 -7.67 10.25 -6.48
C GLU A 239 -8.13 8.83 -6.86
N SER A 240 -9.02 8.22 -6.06
CA SER A 240 -9.60 6.89 -6.29
C SER A 240 -10.77 6.89 -7.28
N PHE A 241 -11.15 8.03 -7.84
CA PHE A 241 -12.28 8.18 -8.76
C PHE A 241 -11.87 8.80 -10.10
N LYS A 242 -12.40 8.26 -11.20
CA LYS A 242 -12.22 8.85 -12.53
C LYS A 242 -13.00 10.16 -12.69
N THR A 243 -14.20 10.23 -12.12
CA THR A 243 -15.02 11.43 -12.04
C THR A 243 -15.20 11.76 -10.58
N ILE A 244 -14.77 12.95 -10.19
CA ILE A 244 -14.76 13.38 -8.79
C ILE A 244 -16.10 14.05 -8.48
N ASP A 245 -16.73 13.63 -7.38
CA ASP A 245 -17.90 14.27 -6.76
C ASP A 245 -17.46 14.90 -5.42
N PRO A 246 -16.98 16.15 -5.42
CA PRO A 246 -16.39 16.76 -4.22
C PRO A 246 -17.40 16.88 -3.08
N GLN A 247 -18.66 17.21 -3.41
CA GLN A 247 -19.70 17.38 -2.40
C GLN A 247 -20.07 16.04 -1.77
N GLY A 248 -20.26 14.99 -2.59
CA GLY A 248 -20.54 13.66 -2.09
C GLY A 248 -19.40 13.12 -1.23
N ILE A 249 -18.14 13.32 -1.65
CA ILE A 249 -16.97 12.92 -0.85
C ILE A 249 -16.95 13.62 0.50
N ALA A 250 -17.17 14.94 0.55
CA ALA A 250 -17.19 15.70 1.80
C ALA A 250 -18.29 15.20 2.76
N VAL A 251 -19.52 15.02 2.27
CA VAL A 251 -20.65 14.53 3.07
C VAL A 251 -20.39 13.12 3.62
N VAL A 252 -19.92 12.21 2.77
CA VAL A 252 -19.65 10.83 3.18
C VAL A 252 -18.49 10.76 4.17
N ARG A 253 -17.43 11.55 3.96
CA ARG A 253 -16.29 11.62 4.87
C ARG A 253 -16.71 12.12 6.25
N GLU A 254 -17.54 13.16 6.33
CA GLU A 254 -18.10 13.65 7.60
C GLU A 254 -18.94 12.58 8.30
N PHE A 255 -19.80 11.88 7.54
CA PHE A 255 -20.57 10.74 8.05
C PHE A 255 -19.67 9.64 8.63
N MET A 256 -18.60 9.25 7.92
CA MET A 256 -17.64 8.25 8.39
C MET A 256 -16.96 8.72 9.68
N GLN A 257 -16.52 9.97 9.74
CA GLN A 257 -15.87 10.54 10.92
C GLN A 257 -16.78 10.48 12.16
N HIS A 258 -18.05 10.88 12.03
CA HIS A 258 -19.03 10.77 13.12
C HIS A 258 -19.34 9.33 13.50
N SER A 259 -19.45 8.44 12.51
CA SER A 259 -19.72 7.00 12.77
C SER A 259 -18.58 6.34 13.54
N ILE A 260 -17.33 6.63 13.18
CA ILE A 260 -16.14 6.16 13.90
C ILE A 260 -16.14 6.70 15.34
N ALA A 261 -16.36 8.01 15.51
CA ALA A 261 -16.36 8.65 16.82
C ALA A 261 -17.43 8.05 17.74
N HIS A 262 -18.64 7.81 17.23
CA HIS A 262 -19.73 7.21 18.00
C HIS A 262 -19.44 5.74 18.33
N ALA A 263 -19.02 4.93 17.35
CA ALA A 263 -18.81 3.49 17.55
C ALA A 263 -17.63 3.18 18.48
N LEU A 264 -16.61 4.05 18.52
CA LEU A 264 -15.36 3.80 19.24
C LEU A 264 -15.11 4.80 20.38
N GLN A 265 -16.14 5.55 20.81
CA GLN A 265 -16.02 6.64 21.77
C GLN A 265 -15.19 6.28 23.01
N ASP A 266 -15.56 5.19 23.69
CA ASP A 266 -14.91 4.78 24.94
C ASP A 266 -13.44 4.40 24.73
N LYS A 267 -13.14 3.69 23.63
CA LYS A 267 -11.77 3.28 23.30
C LYS A 267 -10.92 4.48 22.90
N LEU A 268 -11.45 5.38 22.07
CA LEU A 268 -10.78 6.62 21.69
C LEU A 268 -10.45 7.47 22.92
N LEU A 269 -11.41 7.61 23.86
CA LEU A 269 -11.20 8.35 25.09
C LEU A 269 -10.16 7.68 26.01
N ALA A 270 -10.18 6.36 26.12
CA ALA A 270 -9.19 5.60 26.89
C ALA A 270 -7.77 5.81 26.33
N VAL A 271 -7.60 5.66 25.01
CA VAL A 271 -6.30 5.88 24.34
C VAL A 271 -5.85 7.33 24.46
N TYR A 272 -6.77 8.30 24.35
CA TYR A 272 -6.48 9.71 24.57
C TYR A 272 -5.89 9.95 25.97
N HIS A 273 -6.55 9.47 27.03
CA HIS A 273 -6.06 9.65 28.41
C HIS A 273 -4.75 8.92 28.68
N GLN A 274 -4.55 7.73 28.12
CA GLN A 274 -3.27 7.01 28.23
C GLN A 274 -2.11 7.82 27.66
N ASN A 275 -2.33 8.55 26.57
CA ASN A 275 -1.31 9.36 25.90
C ASN A 275 -1.15 10.77 26.50
N GLN A 276 -2.10 11.26 27.31
CA GLN A 276 -1.97 12.54 28.03
C GLN A 276 -0.91 12.52 29.14
N CYS A 277 -0.65 11.36 29.76
CA CYS A 277 0.32 11.21 30.86
C CYS A 277 1.76 10.94 30.39
N GLY A 278 1.99 10.82 29.08
CA GLY A 278 3.32 10.77 28.48
C GLY A 278 3.82 12.17 28.16
N ASN A 279 5.08 12.48 28.48
CA ASN A 279 5.70 13.78 28.25
C ASN A 279 6.00 14.01 26.75
N ILE A 280 4.97 14.04 25.90
CA ILE A 280 5.07 14.31 24.47
C ILE A 280 4.05 15.41 24.12
N LYS A 281 4.49 16.66 24.29
CA LYS A 281 3.87 17.84 23.69
C LYS A 281 4.14 17.83 22.18
N SER A 282 3.33 17.15 21.37
CA SER A 282 3.33 17.41 19.91
C SER A 282 2.12 16.87 19.12
N TRP A 283 1.60 15.68 19.43
CA TRP A 283 0.80 14.95 18.42
C TRP A 283 -0.72 15.17 18.46
N LEU A 284 -1.25 15.86 19.47
CA LEU A 284 -2.70 15.96 19.67
C LEU A 284 -3.43 17.03 18.84
N LYS A 285 -2.76 17.60 17.82
CA LYS A 285 -3.34 18.63 16.95
C LYS A 285 -4.04 18.10 15.69
N ILE A 286 -3.97 16.80 15.40
CA ILE A 286 -4.33 16.27 14.07
C ILE A 286 -5.77 15.71 13.98
N LEU A 287 -6.45 15.45 15.10
CA LEU A 287 -7.84 14.94 15.07
C LEU A 287 -8.93 15.99 15.29
N LEU A 288 -8.57 17.20 15.75
CA LEU A 288 -9.54 18.24 16.10
C LEU A 288 -9.11 19.56 15.46
N ASN A 289 -9.43 19.74 14.19
CA ASN A 289 -9.21 21.01 13.49
C ASN A 289 -10.36 22.01 13.75
N GLU A 290 -10.81 22.10 15.01
CA GLU A 290 -11.79 23.05 15.53
C GLU A 290 -11.32 23.49 16.94
N PRO A 291 -11.36 24.79 17.28
CA PRO A 291 -11.01 25.25 18.61
C PRO A 291 -11.96 24.64 19.63
N CYS A 292 -11.39 24.26 20.77
CA CYS A 292 -12.08 23.84 21.97
C CYS A 292 -13.21 24.85 22.31
N VAL A 293 -14.44 24.56 21.91
CA VAL A 293 -15.65 25.28 22.33
C VAL A 293 -16.48 24.32 23.18
N MET A 294 -16.19 24.39 24.49
CA MET A 294 -17.18 24.43 25.57
C MET A 294 -18.22 23.30 25.59
N LEU A 295 -17.89 22.21 26.29
CA LEU A 295 -18.87 21.51 27.12
C LEU A 295 -18.82 22.13 28.52
N ALA A 296 -19.81 22.97 28.80
CA ALA A 296 -20.37 23.20 30.12
C ALA A 296 -21.83 22.72 30.08
#